data_AF-A0A6A5EPQ7-F1
#
_entry.id   AF-A0A6A5EPQ7-F1
#
_cell.length_a   1.000
_cell.length_b   1.000
_cell.length_c   1.000
_cell.angle_alpha   90.00
_cell.angle_beta   90.00
_cell.angle_gamma   90.00
#
_symmetry.space_group_name_H-M   'P 1'
#
loop_
_entity.id
_entity.type
_entity.pdbx_description
1 polymer ?
#
loop_
_entity_poly.entity_id
_entity_poly.type
_entity_poly.pdbx_seq_one_letter_code
_entity_poly.pdbx_strand_id
1 'polypeptide(L)'
;MRSVSARSVAETERRMRSGSSRFVGVLWLREMASDNGLASLGVEGASAAAHALSLPADAYGNDPRLEVMWAMKAYNHAEVYFNLISSVDPKFLKLTKLDDKIYSTFRETFKELDIKLLKPDDLKSDEAKETWRPFCNQFEGLIEDFNYGTLLRLDCEKDYTEENTIFATRVQFFAVEIARNREGYNNTVFMSKSSKS
;
A
#
# COMPACT_ATOMS: atom_id res chain seq x y z
N MET A 1 3.73 -24.51 10.03
CA MET A 1 3.81 -23.03 10.10
C MET A 1 5.07 -22.68 10.89
N ARG A 2 6.13 -22.22 10.23
CA ARG A 2 7.36 -21.78 10.92
C ARG A 2 7.52 -20.28 10.67
N SER A 3 7.38 -19.53 11.74
CA SER A 3 7.59 -18.08 11.84
C SER A 3 9.02 -17.71 11.43
N VAL A 4 9.17 -16.64 10.65
CA VAL A 4 10.47 -16.05 10.32
C VAL A 4 11.12 -15.52 11.61
N SER A 5 12.36 -15.95 11.90
CA SER A 5 13.07 -15.61 13.14
C SER A 5 13.88 -14.32 13.01
N ALA A 6 13.84 -13.50 14.07
CA ALA A 6 14.49 -12.20 14.23
C ALA A 6 16.00 -12.14 13.89
N ARG A 7 16.70 -13.29 13.83
CA ARG A 7 18.12 -13.33 13.48
C ARG A 7 18.40 -13.07 12.01
N SER A 8 17.50 -13.49 11.11
CA SER A 8 17.66 -13.24 9.68
C SER A 8 17.47 -11.76 9.32
N VAL A 9 16.91 -10.99 10.25
CA VAL A 9 16.55 -9.59 10.07
C VAL A 9 17.73 -8.65 10.33
N ALA A 10 18.51 -8.95 11.36
CA ALA A 10 19.63 -8.12 11.83
C ALA A 10 20.87 -8.15 10.91
N GLU A 11 21.03 -9.21 10.11
CA GLU A 11 22.20 -9.37 9.22
C GLU A 11 22.11 -8.47 7.97
N THR A 12 20.88 -8.22 7.48
CA THR A 12 20.62 -7.35 6.32
C THR A 12 20.79 -5.87 6.66
N GLU A 13 20.50 -5.47 7.91
CA GLU A 13 20.62 -4.08 8.38
C GLU A 13 22.07 -3.60 8.49
N ARG A 14 23.02 -4.49 8.80
CA ARG A 14 24.42 -4.09 9.00
C ARG A 14 25.09 -3.60 7.72
N ARG A 15 24.55 -3.98 6.55
CA ARG A 15 25.13 -3.71 5.23
C ARG A 15 24.61 -2.42 4.57
N MET A 16 23.52 -1.84 5.07
CA MET A 16 22.87 -0.66 4.47
C MET A 16 23.09 0.65 5.25
N ARG A 17 23.78 0.62 6.40
CA ARG A 17 24.03 1.79 7.28
C ARG A 17 25.00 2.87 6.72
N SER A 18 25.52 2.75 5.49
CA SER A 18 26.56 3.67 4.99
C SER A 18 26.07 4.80 4.05
N GLY A 19 24.77 4.93 3.77
CA GLY A 19 24.23 5.90 2.81
C GLY A 19 23.42 7.02 3.46
N SER A 20 24.03 8.17 3.67
CA SER A 20 23.42 9.37 4.27
C SER A 20 22.47 10.07 3.28
N SER A 21 21.17 10.16 3.59
CA SER A 21 20.35 11.32 3.20
C SER A 21 19.08 11.41 4.05
N ARG A 22 18.86 12.59 4.61
CA ARG A 22 17.69 12.97 5.41
C ARG A 22 16.47 12.99 4.50
N PHE A 23 15.74 11.91 4.42
CA PHE A 23 14.33 11.85 4.06
C PHE A 23 13.92 10.39 4.23
N VAL A 24 12.64 10.13 4.44
CA VAL A 24 12.05 8.79 4.58
C VAL A 24 12.14 8.22 5.99
N GLY A 25 11.30 8.74 6.88
CA GLY A 25 10.81 8.04 8.09
C GLY A 25 9.99 6.79 7.79
N VAL A 26 10.38 6.01 6.78
CA VAL A 26 9.76 4.74 6.35
C VAL A 26 10.81 3.63 6.32
N LEU A 27 11.78 3.70 7.25
CA LEU A 27 12.41 2.49 7.80
C LEU A 27 11.51 1.85 8.90
N TRP A 28 10.26 2.31 9.03
CA TRP A 28 9.44 2.28 10.24
C TRP A 28 8.47 1.09 10.37
N LEU A 29 8.73 -0.04 9.70
CA LEU A 29 7.86 -1.23 9.83
C LEU A 29 8.57 -2.48 10.34
N ARG A 30 9.79 -2.34 10.89
CA ARG A 30 10.56 -3.53 11.33
C ARG A 30 11.18 -3.43 12.73
N GLU A 31 10.98 -2.33 13.46
CA GLU A 31 11.56 -2.14 14.80
C GLU A 31 10.53 -1.81 15.91
N MET A 32 9.22 -2.05 15.70
CA MET A 32 8.18 -1.82 16.74
C MET A 32 7.17 -2.98 16.91
N ALA A 33 7.65 -4.21 16.76
CA ALA A 33 7.01 -5.36 17.37
C ALA A 33 7.88 -5.88 18.52
N SER A 34 8.01 -5.09 19.58
CA SER A 34 8.48 -5.60 20.87
C SER A 34 7.71 -4.92 22.02
N ASP A 35 6.96 -5.76 22.72
CA ASP A 35 6.27 -5.59 24.00
C ASP A 35 5.07 -4.63 24.13
N ASN A 36 3.90 -5.29 24.10
CA ASN A 36 2.77 -5.15 25.03
C ASN A 36 2.02 -3.80 25.09
N GLY A 37 0.82 -3.74 24.51
CA GLY A 37 -0.07 -2.58 24.64
C GLY A 37 -1.51 -2.80 24.17
N LEU A 38 -2.08 -3.99 24.38
CA LEU A 38 -3.47 -4.29 24.02
C LEU A 38 -4.38 -4.18 25.25
N ALA A 39 -4.73 -2.97 25.67
CA ALA A 39 -5.90 -2.73 26.52
C ALA A 39 -6.33 -1.25 26.51
N SER A 40 -7.63 -1.03 26.29
CA SER A 40 -8.38 0.22 26.48
C SER A 40 -8.33 1.27 25.36
N LEU A 41 -9.31 1.22 24.44
CA LEU A 41 -9.80 2.43 23.78
C LEU A 41 -11.33 2.33 23.66
N GLY A 42 -12.03 3.10 24.50
CA GLY A 42 -13.47 3.34 24.41
C GLY A 42 -13.83 4.40 23.37
N VAL A 43 -15.07 4.87 23.41
CA VAL A 43 -15.71 5.77 22.41
C VAL A 43 -14.94 7.09 22.18
N GLU A 44 -14.21 7.59 23.17
CA GLU A 44 -13.39 8.82 23.05
C GLU A 44 -12.13 8.62 22.17
N GLY A 45 -11.59 7.40 22.10
CA GLY A 45 -10.43 7.08 21.26
C GLY A 45 -10.71 7.20 19.76
N ALA A 46 -11.96 6.97 19.35
CA ALA A 46 -12.37 7.06 17.94
C ALA A 46 -12.38 8.51 17.43
N SER A 47 -12.78 9.48 18.27
CA SER A 47 -12.78 10.91 17.91
C SER A 47 -11.37 11.50 17.87
N ALA A 48 -10.49 11.07 18.78
CA ALA A 48 -9.07 11.46 18.78
C ALA A 48 -8.33 10.88 17.57
N ALA A 49 -8.64 9.64 17.17
CA ALA A 49 -8.09 9.01 15.97
C ALA A 49 -8.47 9.74 14.68
N ALA A 50 -9.73 10.17 14.55
CA ALA A 50 -10.20 10.89 13.37
C ALA A 50 -9.53 12.27 13.21
N HIS A 51 -9.38 13.02 14.31
CA HIS A 51 -8.66 14.29 14.33
C HIS A 51 -7.14 14.11 14.16
N ALA A 52 -6.59 13.00 14.63
CA ALA A 52 -5.17 12.71 14.48
C ALA A 52 -4.78 12.52 12.99
N LEU A 53 -5.68 11.97 12.20
CA LEU A 53 -5.43 11.67 10.78
C LEU A 53 -5.59 12.89 9.85
N SER A 54 -6.03 14.05 10.36
CA SER A 54 -6.30 15.26 9.56
C SER A 54 -5.24 16.37 9.69
N LEU A 55 -4.19 16.16 10.48
CA LEU A 55 -3.14 17.16 10.69
C LEU A 55 -1.85 16.85 9.87
N PRO A 56 -1.02 17.86 9.56
CA PRO A 56 0.22 17.67 8.79
C PRO A 56 1.18 16.70 9.47
N ALA A 57 1.88 15.88 8.68
CA ALA A 57 2.78 14.83 9.16
C ALA A 57 3.86 15.32 10.13
N ASP A 58 4.28 16.59 10.04
CA ASP A 58 5.28 17.21 10.90
C ASP A 58 4.83 17.38 12.37
N ALA A 59 3.53 17.25 12.66
CA ALA A 59 2.97 17.35 14.01
C ALA A 59 3.06 16.04 14.80
N TYR A 60 3.37 14.92 14.14
CA TYR A 60 3.47 13.61 14.78
C TYR A 60 4.93 13.21 14.91
N GLY A 61 5.48 13.36 16.12
CA GLY A 61 6.59 12.50 16.52
C GLY A 61 6.17 11.04 16.39
N ASN A 62 7.11 10.13 16.11
CA ASN A 62 6.87 8.68 16.00
C ASN A 62 6.10 8.15 17.21
N ASP A 63 4.78 8.16 17.11
CA ASP A 63 3.86 7.67 18.12
C ASP A 63 3.43 6.27 17.66
N PRO A 64 3.81 5.21 18.39
CA PRO A 64 3.45 3.83 18.02
C PRO A 64 1.95 3.64 17.81
N ARG A 65 1.11 4.45 18.46
CA ARG A 65 -0.36 4.41 18.29
C ARG A 65 -0.78 4.91 16.93
N LEU A 66 -0.10 5.93 16.39
CA LEU A 66 -0.38 6.47 15.06
C LEU A 66 -0.09 5.45 13.96
N GLU A 67 1.01 4.71 14.11
CA GLU A 67 1.38 3.65 13.18
C GLU A 67 0.43 2.47 13.22
N VAL A 68 -0.02 2.07 14.41
CA VAL A 68 -1.07 1.06 14.55
C VAL A 68 -2.34 1.52 13.83
N MET A 69 -2.74 2.79 14.00
CA MET A 69 -3.88 3.34 13.27
C MET A 69 -3.68 3.36 11.75
N TRP A 70 -2.48 3.68 11.28
CA TRP A 70 -2.15 3.62 9.85
C TRP A 70 -2.17 2.20 9.30
N ALA A 71 -1.61 1.23 10.04
CA ALA A 71 -1.64 -0.17 9.67
C ALA A 71 -3.08 -0.71 9.62
N MET A 72 -3.90 -0.39 10.62
CA MET A 72 -5.33 -0.74 10.63
C MET A 72 -6.08 -0.14 9.45
N LYS A 73 -5.87 1.14 9.14
CA LYS A 73 -6.55 1.80 8.02
C LYS A 73 -6.09 1.26 6.66
N ALA A 74 -4.79 0.94 6.50
CA ALA A 74 -4.28 0.30 5.29
C ALA A 74 -4.81 -1.13 5.11
N TYR A 75 -4.94 -1.88 6.20
CA TYR A 75 -5.55 -3.22 6.21
C TYR A 75 -7.04 -3.16 5.85
N ASN A 76 -7.82 -2.29 6.49
CA ASN A 76 -9.23 -2.10 6.18
C ASN A 76 -9.45 -1.70 4.72
N HIS A 77 -8.60 -0.82 4.18
CA HIS A 77 -8.63 -0.46 2.77
C HIS A 77 -8.40 -1.68 1.86
N ALA A 78 -7.41 -2.53 2.19
CA ALA A 78 -7.13 -3.75 1.45
C ALA A 78 -8.32 -4.72 1.45
N GLU A 79 -8.94 -4.94 2.61
CA GLU A 79 -10.11 -5.81 2.74
C GLU A 79 -11.31 -5.29 1.95
N VAL A 80 -11.64 -3.99 2.10
CA VAL A 80 -12.74 -3.35 1.36
C VAL A 80 -12.51 -3.48 -0.14
N TYR A 81 -11.30 -3.16 -0.61
CA TYR A 81 -10.97 -3.28 -2.02
C TYR A 81 -11.07 -4.72 -2.53
N PHE A 82 -10.54 -5.69 -1.78
CA PHE A 82 -10.58 -7.09 -2.14
C PHE A 82 -12.03 -7.63 -2.22
N ASN A 83 -12.90 -7.17 -1.32
CA ASN A 83 -14.33 -7.49 -1.36
C ASN A 83 -15.02 -6.90 -2.58
N LEU A 84 -14.67 -5.68 -2.99
CA LEU A 84 -15.22 -5.05 -4.20
C LEU A 84 -14.88 -5.85 -5.46
N ILE A 85 -13.60 -6.15 -5.69
CA ILE A 85 -13.17 -6.89 -6.88
C ILE A 85 -13.61 -8.36 -6.90
N SER A 86 -14.00 -8.92 -5.75
CA SER A 86 -14.53 -10.28 -5.67
C SER A 86 -16.05 -10.36 -5.83
N SER A 87 -16.76 -9.25 -5.64
CA SER A 87 -18.23 -9.20 -5.67
C SER A 87 -18.81 -8.55 -6.92
N VAL A 88 -18.04 -7.67 -7.58
CA VAL A 88 -18.46 -6.93 -8.77
C VAL A 88 -17.40 -7.09 -9.87
N ASP A 89 -17.83 -7.12 -11.13
CA ASP A 89 -16.91 -7.17 -12.26
C ASP A 89 -15.93 -5.97 -12.20
N PRO A 90 -14.61 -6.23 -12.05
CA PRO A 90 -13.59 -5.19 -11.87
C PRO A 90 -13.54 -4.16 -13.00
N LYS A 91 -13.98 -4.51 -14.23
CA LYS A 91 -13.96 -3.60 -15.37
C LYS A 91 -14.87 -2.38 -15.19
N PHE A 92 -15.91 -2.49 -14.36
CA PHE A 92 -16.84 -1.39 -14.09
C PHE A 92 -16.49 -0.61 -12.81
N LEU A 93 -15.48 -1.06 -12.05
CA LEU A 93 -15.06 -0.35 -10.85
C LEU A 93 -14.29 0.90 -11.21
N LYS A 94 -14.74 2.04 -10.66
CA LYS A 94 -14.02 3.31 -10.70
C LYS A 94 -13.44 3.60 -9.32
N LEU A 95 -12.12 3.70 -9.22
CA LEU A 95 -11.44 3.93 -7.93
C LEU A 95 -11.33 5.42 -7.60
N THR A 96 -11.21 6.27 -8.62
CA THR A 96 -11.22 7.72 -8.50
C THR A 96 -11.83 8.38 -9.75
N LYS A 97 -12.11 9.68 -9.65
CA LYS A 97 -12.60 10.50 -10.78
C LYS A 97 -11.55 10.62 -11.90
N LEU A 98 -10.29 10.34 -11.59
CA LEU A 98 -9.14 10.51 -12.49
C LEU A 98 -8.62 9.20 -13.08
N ASP A 99 -9.39 8.10 -13.01
CA ASP A 99 -8.93 6.78 -13.43
C ASP A 99 -8.35 6.75 -14.85
N ASP A 100 -9.01 7.44 -15.80
CA ASP A 100 -8.55 7.50 -17.20
C ASP A 100 -7.18 8.17 -17.32
N LYS A 101 -6.98 9.28 -16.61
CA LYS A 101 -5.71 10.03 -16.59
C LYS A 101 -4.61 9.21 -15.91
N ILE A 102 -4.91 8.58 -14.78
CA ILE A 102 -3.96 7.75 -14.06
C ILE A 102 -3.51 6.59 -14.94
N TYR A 103 -4.46 5.89 -15.58
CA TYR A 103 -4.16 4.76 -16.44
C TYR A 103 -3.31 5.14 -17.65
N SER A 104 -3.67 6.24 -18.35
CA SER A 104 -2.90 6.69 -19.51
C SER A 104 -1.47 7.07 -19.12
N THR A 105 -1.32 7.90 -18.09
CA THR A 105 0.02 8.33 -17.63
C THR A 105 0.82 7.15 -17.08
N PHE A 106 0.18 6.20 -16.40
CA PHE A 106 0.82 4.98 -15.91
C PHE A 106 1.37 4.14 -17.06
N ARG A 107 0.58 3.87 -18.10
CA ARG A 107 1.03 3.07 -19.25
C ARG A 107 1.99 3.82 -20.18
N GLU A 108 2.00 5.16 -20.17
CA GLU A 108 3.04 5.94 -20.82
C GLU A 108 4.38 5.86 -20.07
N THR A 109 4.35 5.88 -18.74
CA THR A 109 5.55 5.87 -17.88
C THR A 109 6.11 4.46 -17.69
N PHE A 110 5.24 3.48 -17.46
CA PHE A 110 5.56 2.10 -17.10
C PHE A 110 5.04 1.12 -18.17
N LYS A 111 5.58 1.24 -19.39
CA LYS A 111 5.16 0.47 -20.57
C LYS A 111 5.32 -1.04 -20.38
N GLU A 112 6.47 -1.44 -19.87
CA GLU A 112 6.89 -2.85 -19.74
C GLU A 112 6.66 -3.42 -18.33
N LEU A 113 6.07 -2.66 -17.42
CA LEU A 113 5.87 -3.12 -16.05
C LEU A 113 4.82 -4.23 -16.02
N ASP A 114 5.22 -5.40 -15.52
CA ASP A 114 4.34 -6.54 -15.30
C ASP A 114 3.46 -6.29 -14.07
N ILE A 115 2.23 -5.87 -14.33
CA ILE A 115 1.25 -5.62 -13.27
C ILE A 115 0.59 -6.90 -12.76
N LYS A 116 0.76 -8.06 -13.42
CA LYS A 116 0.21 -9.32 -12.94
C LYS A 116 1.00 -9.81 -11.73
N LEU A 117 2.33 -9.86 -11.88
CA LEU A 117 3.28 -10.29 -10.87
C LEU A 117 4.34 -9.23 -10.64
N LEU A 118 4.08 -8.34 -9.70
CA LEU A 118 5.03 -7.31 -9.29
C LEU A 118 6.14 -7.91 -8.43
N LYS A 119 7.36 -7.44 -8.65
CA LYS A 119 8.49 -7.69 -7.77
C LYS A 119 8.64 -6.53 -6.79
N PRO A 120 9.10 -6.76 -5.55
CA PRO A 120 9.36 -5.68 -4.60
C PRO A 120 10.27 -4.58 -5.16
N ASP A 121 11.25 -4.95 -5.99
CA ASP A 121 12.20 -4.02 -6.59
C ASP A 121 11.53 -3.07 -7.60
N ASP A 122 10.45 -3.48 -8.26
CA ASP A 122 9.70 -2.64 -9.21
C ASP A 122 9.06 -1.40 -8.53
N LEU A 123 8.96 -1.42 -7.20
CA LEU A 123 8.39 -0.36 -6.37
C LEU A 123 9.41 0.27 -5.41
N LYS A 124 10.42 -0.49 -4.98
CA LYS A 124 11.34 -0.12 -3.89
C LYS A 124 12.80 0.06 -4.30
N SER A 125 13.21 -0.36 -5.50
CA SER A 125 14.57 -0.07 -5.96
C SER A 125 14.78 1.44 -6.08
N ASP A 126 16.04 1.88 -6.08
CA ASP A 126 16.32 3.32 -6.17
C ASP A 126 15.94 3.86 -7.55
N GLU A 127 16.13 3.07 -8.61
CA GLU A 127 15.69 3.39 -9.97
C GLU A 127 14.15 3.49 -10.06
N ALA A 128 13.45 2.55 -9.41
CA ALA A 128 12.01 2.56 -9.33
C ALA A 128 11.51 3.82 -8.60
N LYS A 129 12.12 4.19 -7.48
CA LYS A 129 11.76 5.41 -6.74
C LYS A 129 11.93 6.67 -7.59
N GLU A 130 13.01 6.77 -8.35
CA GLU A 130 13.23 7.94 -9.22
C GLU A 130 12.18 8.08 -10.32
N THR A 131 11.51 6.98 -10.71
CA THR A 131 10.40 7.01 -11.67
C THR A 131 9.05 7.21 -10.98
N TRP A 132 8.81 6.52 -9.86
CA TRP A 132 7.55 6.59 -9.11
C TRP A 132 7.33 7.95 -8.44
N ARG A 133 8.37 8.61 -7.94
CA ARG A 133 8.27 9.93 -7.31
C ARG A 133 7.66 11.00 -8.23
N PRO A 134 8.23 11.29 -9.42
CA PRO A 134 7.65 12.27 -10.32
C PRO A 134 6.28 11.84 -10.85
N PHE A 135 6.03 10.53 -11.01
CA PHE A 135 4.70 10.04 -11.35
C PHE A 135 3.66 10.38 -10.26
N CYS A 136 3.95 10.09 -8.99
CA CYS A 136 3.02 10.32 -7.89
C CYS A 136 2.74 11.81 -7.67
N ASN A 137 3.78 12.65 -7.75
CA ASN A 137 3.67 14.09 -7.50
C ASN A 137 2.79 14.82 -8.54
N GLN A 138 2.59 14.26 -9.74
CA GLN A 138 1.67 14.83 -10.73
C GLN A 138 0.20 14.82 -10.29
N PHE A 139 -0.12 14.03 -9.26
CA PHE A 139 -1.46 13.92 -8.70
C PHE A 139 -1.62 14.63 -7.35
N GLU A 140 -0.58 15.32 -6.89
CA GLU A 140 -0.65 16.19 -5.72
C GLU A 140 -1.71 17.29 -5.93
N GLY A 141 -2.60 17.46 -4.96
CA GLY A 141 -3.75 18.38 -5.06
C GLY A 141 -4.88 17.94 -6.00
N LEU A 142 -4.69 16.87 -6.79
CA LEU A 142 -5.72 16.29 -7.64
C LEU A 142 -6.39 15.06 -7.02
N ILE A 143 -5.61 14.28 -6.28
CA ILE A 143 -6.07 13.10 -5.54
C ILE A 143 -5.97 13.40 -4.05
N GLU A 144 -7.08 13.23 -3.34
CA GLU A 144 -7.12 13.36 -1.89
C GLU A 144 -6.22 12.29 -1.24
N ASP A 145 -5.39 12.72 -0.29
CA ASP A 145 -4.30 11.97 0.33
C ASP A 145 -3.50 11.10 -0.68
N PHE A 146 -3.05 11.71 -1.77
CA PHE A 146 -2.35 11.00 -2.86
C PHE A 146 -1.15 10.14 -2.37
N ASN A 147 -0.46 10.59 -1.32
CA ASN A 147 0.70 9.92 -0.72
C ASN A 147 0.34 9.01 0.49
N TYR A 148 -0.94 8.82 0.79
CA TYR A 148 -1.38 7.99 1.91
C TYR A 148 -0.94 6.53 1.74
N GLY A 149 -0.52 5.91 2.84
CA GLY A 149 -0.05 4.53 2.86
C GLY A 149 -1.17 3.50 2.70
N THR A 150 -1.00 2.58 1.76
CA THR A 150 -1.94 1.50 1.45
C THR A 150 -1.21 0.18 1.24
N LEU A 151 -1.96 -0.91 1.10
CA LEU A 151 -1.44 -2.24 0.81
C LEU A 151 -1.77 -2.63 -0.63
N LEU A 152 -0.77 -3.11 -1.35
CA LEU A 152 -0.87 -3.58 -2.73
C LEU A 152 -0.47 -5.06 -2.81
N ARG A 153 -1.16 -5.83 -3.65
CA ARG A 153 -0.82 -7.24 -3.89
C ARG A 153 0.31 -7.35 -4.91
N LEU A 154 1.30 -8.20 -4.63
CA LEU A 154 2.39 -8.48 -5.57
C LEU A 154 1.86 -9.32 -6.74
N ASP A 155 1.23 -10.45 -6.43
CA ASP A 155 0.49 -11.29 -7.36
C ASP A 155 -1.01 -10.98 -7.26
N CYS A 156 -1.60 -10.50 -8.36
CA CYS A 156 -3.01 -10.11 -8.40
C CYS A 156 -3.99 -11.29 -8.35
N GLU A 157 -3.53 -12.52 -8.56
CA GLU A 157 -4.38 -13.71 -8.52
C GLU A 157 -4.51 -14.29 -7.11
N LYS A 158 -3.68 -13.82 -6.16
CA LYS A 158 -3.65 -14.27 -4.78
C LYS A 158 -4.32 -13.28 -3.83
N ASP A 159 -4.63 -13.77 -2.64
CA ASP A 159 -5.17 -12.98 -1.53
C ASP A 159 -4.07 -12.08 -0.91
N TYR A 160 -4.48 -11.14 -0.05
CA TYR A 160 -3.56 -10.40 0.80
C TYR A 160 -2.95 -11.32 1.86
N THR A 161 -1.65 -11.57 1.77
CA THR A 161 -0.85 -12.31 2.75
C THR A 161 0.45 -11.56 3.04
N GLU A 162 1.15 -11.89 4.13
CA GLU A 162 2.44 -11.26 4.46
C GLU A 162 3.44 -11.34 3.28
N GLU A 163 3.49 -12.47 2.58
CA GLU A 163 4.41 -12.71 1.47
C GLU A 163 3.94 -12.09 0.14
N ASN A 164 2.62 -11.86 -0.03
CA ASN A 164 2.03 -11.33 -1.25
C ASN A 164 1.66 -9.85 -1.16
N THR A 165 2.03 -9.16 -0.09
CA THR A 165 1.60 -7.78 0.15
C THR A 165 2.79 -6.86 0.27
N ILE A 166 2.68 -5.69 -0.34
CA ILE A 166 3.67 -4.62 -0.23
C ILE A 166 3.00 -3.30 0.13
N PHE A 167 3.69 -2.51 0.93
CA PHE A 167 3.29 -1.13 1.19
C PHE A 167 3.47 -0.29 -0.07
N ALA A 168 2.44 0.48 -0.42
CA ALA A 168 2.41 1.38 -1.57
C ALA A 168 1.63 2.65 -1.21
N THR A 169 1.97 3.77 -1.85
CA THR A 169 1.15 4.99 -1.75
C THR A 169 -0.20 4.80 -2.44
N ARG A 170 -1.20 5.61 -2.09
CA ARG A 170 -2.53 5.59 -2.72
C ARG A 170 -2.46 5.76 -4.24
N VAL A 171 -1.58 6.63 -4.75
CA VAL A 171 -1.38 6.80 -6.19
C VAL A 171 -0.77 5.55 -6.84
N GLN A 172 0.24 4.94 -6.22
CA GLN A 172 0.80 3.66 -6.71
C GLN A 172 -0.26 2.57 -6.74
N PHE A 173 -1.06 2.46 -5.67
CA PHE A 173 -2.17 1.53 -5.60
C PHE A 173 -3.17 1.76 -6.73
N PHE A 174 -3.64 3.00 -6.93
CA PHE A 174 -4.56 3.33 -8.02
C PHE A 174 -3.97 3.00 -9.38
N ALA A 175 -2.73 3.41 -9.66
CA ALA A 175 -2.09 3.15 -10.94
C ALA A 175 -2.08 1.67 -11.30
N VAL A 176 -1.65 0.83 -10.36
CA VAL A 176 -1.57 -0.62 -10.56
C VAL A 176 -2.95 -1.26 -10.64
N GLU A 177 -3.84 -0.98 -9.67
CA GLU A 177 -5.13 -1.66 -9.57
C GLU A 177 -6.13 -1.21 -10.65
N ILE A 178 -6.08 0.06 -11.09
CA ILE A 178 -6.86 0.51 -12.25
C ILE A 178 -6.39 -0.23 -13.50
N ALA A 179 -5.08 -0.38 -13.71
CA ALA A 179 -4.54 -1.11 -14.84
C ALA A 179 -4.96 -2.60 -14.78
N ARG A 180 -4.86 -3.23 -13.60
CA ARG A 180 -5.30 -4.63 -13.39
C ARG A 180 -6.79 -4.82 -13.68
N ASN A 181 -7.62 -3.87 -13.28
CA ASN A 181 -9.06 -3.89 -13.54
C ASN A 181 -9.37 -3.78 -15.04
N ARG A 182 -8.75 -2.81 -15.73
CA ARG A 182 -8.99 -2.54 -17.16
C ARG A 182 -8.46 -3.64 -18.06
N GLU A 183 -7.29 -4.18 -17.73
CA GLU A 183 -6.62 -5.23 -18.50
C GLU A 183 -7.13 -6.63 -18.14
N GLY A 184 -7.99 -6.73 -17.12
CA GLY A 184 -8.70 -7.96 -16.77
C GLY A 184 -7.92 -8.93 -15.90
N TYR A 185 -6.76 -8.54 -15.37
CA TYR A 185 -5.98 -9.36 -14.43
C TYR A 185 -6.73 -9.65 -13.13
N ASN A 186 -7.56 -8.70 -12.66
CA ASN A 186 -8.38 -8.90 -11.46
C ASN A 186 -9.64 -9.75 -11.70
N ASN A 187 -9.98 -10.08 -12.95
CA ASN A 187 -11.15 -10.91 -13.23
C ASN A 187 -11.00 -12.32 -12.64
N THR A 188 -9.78 -12.83 -12.52
CA THR A 188 -9.51 -14.12 -11.87
C THR A 188 -10.08 -14.17 -10.45
N VAL A 189 -9.94 -13.08 -9.68
CA VAL A 189 -10.48 -12.97 -8.32
C VAL A 189 -12.01 -13.00 -8.35
N PHE A 190 -12.63 -12.17 -9.20
CA PHE A 190 -14.09 -12.12 -9.38
C PHE A 190 -14.69 -13.49 -9.75
N MET A 191 -14.10 -14.17 -10.73
CA MET A 191 -14.58 -15.47 -11.22
C MET A 191 -14.36 -16.59 -10.19
N SER A 192 -13.25 -16.56 -9.44
CA SER A 192 -12.94 -17.58 -8.43
C SER A 192 -13.93 -17.58 -7.26
N LYS A 193 -14.53 -16.42 -6.95
CA LYS A 193 -15.53 -16.26 -5.89
C LYS A 193 -16.95 -16.45 -6.40
N SER A 194 -17.23 -16.02 -7.62
CA SER A 194 -18.53 -16.25 -8.28
C SER A 194 -18.83 -17.75 -8.50
N SER A 195 -17.81 -18.59 -8.69
CA SER A 195 -17.98 -20.05 -8.83
C SER A 195 -18.21 -20.80 -7.50
N LYS A 196 -18.11 -20.11 -6.35
CA LYS A 196 -18.33 -20.67 -5.01
C LYS A 196 -19.65 -20.23 -4.37
N SER A 197 -20.48 -19.45 -5.08
CA SER A 197 -21.85 -19.07 -4.68
C SER A 197 -22.87 -19.88 -5.45
#